data_AF-A0A937VSE3-F1
#
_entry.id   AF-A0A937VSE3-F1
#
_cell.length_a   1.000
_cell.length_b   1.000
_cell.length_c   1.000
_cell.angle_alpha   90.00
_cell.angle_beta   90.00
_cell.angle_gamma   90.00
#
_symmetry.space_group_name_H-M   'P 1'
#
loop_
_entity.id
_entity.type
_entity.pdbx_description
1 polymer ?
#
loop_
_entity_poly.entity_id
_entity_poly.type
_entity_poly.pdbx_seq_one_letter_code
_entity_poly.pdbx_strand_id
1 'polypeptide(L)'
;MKSTKSAKMIWEKAPDLQKRVDRLVTTLNLAYIQPQRIIVFRSYGSKSKARARIWSLPRIWQQALKVKPHYCLEVLSERFDHLRFDVQEKIFIHELSHIPKNFSGSLLPHGRMRKL
;
A
#
# COMPACT_ATOMS: atom_id res chain seq x y z
N MET A 1 -4.64 12.93 -33.86
CA MET A 1 -4.36 12.20 -32.59
C MET A 1 -3.74 13.14 -31.58
N LYS A 2 -4.31 13.30 -30.37
CA LYS A 2 -3.68 14.09 -29.31
C LYS A 2 -2.59 13.24 -28.65
N SER A 3 -1.33 13.58 -28.88
CA SER A 3 -0.19 13.03 -28.13
C SER A 3 -0.35 13.42 -26.66
N THR A 4 -0.81 12.50 -25.81
CA THR A 4 -0.80 12.71 -24.36
C THR A 4 0.64 12.58 -23.87
N LYS A 5 1.36 13.70 -23.73
CA LYS A 5 2.59 13.76 -22.93
C LYS A 5 2.32 13.01 -21.61
N SER A 6 3.11 11.98 -21.32
CA SER A 6 3.00 11.28 -20.04
C SER A 6 3.36 12.28 -18.95
N ALA A 7 2.45 12.52 -18.01
CA ALA A 7 2.77 13.29 -16.83
C ALA A 7 3.93 12.60 -16.10
N LYS A 8 4.87 13.40 -15.56
CA LYS A 8 5.96 12.88 -14.74
C LYS A 8 5.36 12.27 -13.49
N MET A 9 5.71 11.02 -13.20
CA MET A 9 5.32 10.38 -11.94
C MET A 9 6.04 11.03 -10.77
N ILE A 10 5.30 11.35 -9.71
CA ILE A 10 5.80 11.92 -8.46
C ILE A 10 5.31 11.03 -7.32
N TRP A 11 6.19 10.76 -6.35
CA TRP A 11 5.87 10.02 -5.13
C TRP A 11 6.26 10.84 -3.91
N GLU A 12 5.32 11.03 -3.00
CA GLU A 12 5.51 11.80 -1.77
C GLU A 12 5.08 10.96 -0.57
N LYS A 13 5.81 11.09 0.54
CA LYS A 13 5.36 10.46 1.80
C LYS A 13 4.01 11.05 2.19
N ALA A 14 3.08 10.19 2.61
CA ALA A 14 1.73 10.60 3.00
C ALA A 14 1.52 10.39 4.51
N PRO A 15 2.04 11.28 5.38
CA PRO A 15 1.96 11.10 6.84
C PRO A 15 0.52 11.11 7.37
N ASP A 16 -0.40 11.78 6.69
CA ASP A 16 -1.83 11.76 6.98
C ASP A 16 -2.43 10.36 6.77
N LEU A 17 -2.07 9.71 5.66
CA LEU A 17 -2.52 8.36 5.34
C LEU A 17 -1.79 7.29 6.16
N GLN A 18 -0.50 7.51 6.47
CA GLN A 18 0.26 6.65 7.39
C GLN A 18 -0.44 6.52 8.74
N LYS A 19 -0.82 7.63 9.37
CA LYS A 19 -1.55 7.61 10.64
C LYS A 19 -2.86 6.81 10.57
N ARG A 20 -3.56 6.88 9.44
CA ARG A 20 -4.80 6.12 9.22
C ARG A 20 -4.52 4.63 9.07
N VAL A 21 -3.49 4.24 8.32
CA VAL A 21 -3.05 2.85 8.17
C VAL A 21 -2.61 2.28 9.51
N ASP A 22 -1.80 3.02 10.29
CA ASP A 22 -1.35 2.59 11.62
C ASP A 22 -2.53 2.37 12.58
N ARG A 23 -3.53 3.28 12.53
CA ARG A 23 -4.78 3.13 13.29
C ARG A 23 -5.54 1.88 12.86
N LEU A 24 -5.72 1.65 11.56
CA LEU A 24 -6.42 0.46 11.04
C LEU A 24 -5.74 -0.85 11.47
N VAL A 25 -4.42 -0.92 11.37
CA VAL A 25 -3.64 -2.11 11.81
C VAL A 25 -3.92 -2.40 13.29
N THR A 26 -3.95 -1.36 14.12
CA THR A 26 -4.22 -1.48 15.56
C THR A 26 -5.66 -1.88 15.82
N THR A 27 -6.63 -1.17 15.23
CA THR A 27 -8.08 -1.40 15.45
C THR A 27 -8.55 -2.76 14.96
N LEU A 28 -7.99 -3.28 13.87
CA LEU A 28 -8.30 -4.59 13.32
C LEU A 28 -7.48 -5.72 13.95
N ASN A 29 -6.66 -5.42 14.96
CA ASN A 29 -5.79 -6.37 15.65
C ASN A 29 -4.93 -7.21 14.68
N LEU A 30 -4.36 -6.56 13.65
CA LEU A 30 -3.47 -7.21 12.69
C LEU A 30 -2.07 -7.37 13.30
N ALA A 31 -1.96 -8.10 14.41
CA ALA A 31 -0.76 -8.20 15.23
C ALA A 31 0.47 -8.77 14.49
N TYR A 32 0.26 -9.43 13.35
CA TYR A 32 1.35 -9.90 12.47
C TYR A 32 1.98 -8.80 11.63
N ILE A 33 1.32 -7.66 11.48
CA ILE A 33 1.81 -6.50 10.74
C ILE A 33 2.68 -5.64 11.67
N GLN A 34 3.82 -5.21 11.17
CA GLN A 34 4.67 -4.23 11.86
C GLN A 34 4.54 -2.86 11.18
N PRO A 35 3.78 -1.90 11.74
CA PRO A 35 3.50 -0.61 11.11
C PRO A 35 4.75 0.16 10.70
N GLN A 36 5.84 0.06 11.48
CA GLN A 36 7.11 0.74 11.20
C GLN A 36 7.77 0.26 9.91
N ARG A 37 7.37 -0.90 9.38
CA ARG A 37 7.87 -1.49 8.13
C ARG A 37 6.88 -1.37 6.97
N ILE A 38 5.81 -0.58 7.15
CA ILE A 38 4.89 -0.15 6.09
C ILE A 38 5.06 1.35 5.90
N ILE A 39 5.52 1.75 4.72
CA ILE A 39 5.69 3.17 4.38
C ILE A 39 4.59 3.57 3.40
N VAL A 40 3.81 4.59 3.74
CA VAL A 40 2.72 5.07 2.88
C VAL A 40 3.18 6.23 2.00
N PHE A 41 2.95 6.09 0.71
CA PHE A 41 3.19 7.11 -0.30
C PHE A 41 1.90 7.51 -1.00
N ARG A 42 1.80 8.79 -1.34
CA ARG A 42 0.83 9.30 -2.31
C ARG A 42 1.57 9.57 -3.62
N SER A 43 0.99 9.11 -4.72
CA SER A 43 1.54 9.23 -6.07
C SER A 43 0.66 10.10 -6.94
N TYR A 44 1.30 10.79 -7.88
CA TYR A 44 0.67 11.70 -8.85
C TYR A 44 1.23 11.46 -10.25
N GLY A 45 0.45 11.80 -11.28
CA GLY A 45 0.78 11.61 -12.70
C GLY A 45 0.41 10.22 -13.24
N SER A 46 -0.29 9.39 -12.46
CA SER A 46 -0.56 7.99 -12.83
C SER A 46 -1.73 7.86 -13.80
N LYS A 47 -1.52 7.14 -14.90
CA LYS A 47 -2.59 6.76 -15.85
C LYS A 47 -3.34 5.49 -15.41
N SER A 48 -2.94 4.85 -14.31
CA SER A 48 -3.56 3.62 -13.84
C SER A 48 -5.01 3.84 -13.40
N LYS A 49 -5.80 2.76 -13.46
CA LYS A 49 -7.15 2.72 -12.89
C LYS A 49 -7.17 2.29 -11.42
N ALA A 50 -6.03 1.82 -10.90
CA ALA A 50 -5.90 1.43 -9.49
C ALA A 50 -6.11 2.64 -8.57
N ARG A 51 -6.62 2.39 -7.36
CA ARG A 51 -6.82 3.42 -6.33
C ARG A 51 -5.67 3.43 -5.32
N ALA A 52 -5.22 2.24 -4.93
CA ALA A 52 -4.03 2.02 -4.15
C ALA A 52 -3.34 0.73 -4.63
N ARG A 53 -2.13 0.50 -4.13
CA ARG A 53 -1.34 -0.71 -4.34
C ARG A 53 -0.49 -0.97 -3.11
N ILE A 54 -0.26 -2.23 -2.79
CA ILE A 54 0.82 -2.63 -1.89
C ILE A 54 1.99 -3.21 -2.68
N TRP A 55 3.19 -2.80 -2.31
CA TRP A 55 4.44 -3.28 -2.86
C TRP A 55 5.23 -3.99 -1.77
N SER A 56 5.85 -5.11 -2.08
CA SER A 56 6.84 -5.76 -1.22
C SER A 56 8.26 -5.45 -1.69
N LEU A 57 9.17 -5.15 -0.77
CA LEU A 57 10.60 -5.05 -1.10
C LEU A 57 11.13 -6.43 -1.50
N PRO A 58 11.68 -6.65 -2.72
CA PRO A 58 12.17 -7.96 -3.13
C PRO A 58 13.25 -8.49 -2.19
N ARG A 59 13.28 -9.81 -1.95
CA ARG A 59 14.19 -10.44 -0.98
C ARG A 59 15.66 -10.11 -1.20
N ILE A 60 16.11 -10.03 -2.45
CA ILE A 60 17.50 -9.65 -2.78
C ILE A 60 17.85 -8.25 -2.28
N TRP A 61 16.92 -7.29 -2.37
CA TRP A 61 17.12 -5.93 -1.87
C TRP A 61 17.09 -5.86 -0.35
N GLN A 62 16.26 -6.67 0.30
CA GLN A 62 16.28 -6.81 1.75
C GLN A 62 17.67 -7.24 2.24
N GLN A 63 18.28 -8.24 1.59
CA GLN A 63 19.63 -8.71 1.92
C GLN A 63 20.70 -7.65 1.62
N ALA A 64 20.65 -7.04 0.42
CA ALA A 64 21.63 -6.02 0.01
C ALA A 64 21.64 -4.82 0.96
N LEU A 65 20.47 -4.37 1.40
CA LEU A 65 20.32 -3.22 2.30
C LEU A 65 20.35 -3.60 3.80
N LYS A 66 20.48 -4.90 4.13
CA LYS A 66 20.42 -5.43 5.50
C LYS A 66 19.15 -5.00 6.27
N VAL A 67 18.02 -4.94 5.56
CA VAL A 67 16.72 -4.61 6.15
C VAL A 67 15.84 -5.85 6.24
N LYS A 68 14.94 -5.89 7.22
CA LYS A 68 13.90 -6.91 7.32
C LYS A 68 12.86 -6.73 6.18
N PRO A 69 11.86 -7.60 6.03
CA PRO A 69 10.74 -7.35 5.12
C PRO A 69 10.11 -5.97 5.29
N HIS A 70 9.98 -5.22 4.18
CA HIS A 70 9.34 -3.91 4.14
C HIS A 70 8.28 -3.88 3.05
N TYR A 71 7.26 -3.08 3.28
CA TYR A 71 6.17 -2.86 2.36
C TYR A 71 5.98 -1.36 2.10
N CYS A 72 5.57 -1.02 0.88
CA CYS A 72 5.18 0.33 0.50
C CYS A 72 3.71 0.30 0.10
N LEU A 73 2.86 1.08 0.77
CA LEU A 73 1.47 1.28 0.36
C LEU A 73 1.42 2.56 -0.45
N GLU A 74 1.19 2.42 -1.76
CA GLU A 74 1.07 3.52 -2.70
C GLU A 74 -0.41 3.85 -2.91
N VAL A 75 -0.79 5.09 -2.71
CA VAL A 75 -2.10 5.65 -3.05
C VAL A 75 -1.97 6.48 -4.32
N LEU A 76 -2.92 6.35 -5.25
CA LEU A 76 -2.95 7.14 -6.47
C LEU A 76 -3.93 8.30 -6.27
N SER A 77 -3.40 9.51 -6.12
CA SER A 77 -4.16 10.69 -5.69
C SER A 77 -5.39 10.94 -6.58
N GLU A 78 -5.21 10.85 -7.91
CA GLU A 78 -6.26 11.10 -8.90
C GLU A 78 -7.46 10.16 -8.75
N ARG A 79 -7.23 8.97 -8.20
CA ARG A 79 -8.23 7.91 -8.06
C ARG A 79 -8.74 7.73 -6.64
N PHE A 80 -8.01 8.21 -5.64
CA PHE A 80 -8.26 7.89 -4.23
C PHE A 80 -8.74 9.08 -3.41
N ASP A 81 -8.16 10.27 -3.58
CA ASP A 81 -8.36 11.36 -2.61
C ASP A 81 -9.81 11.90 -2.59
N HIS A 82 -10.51 11.81 -3.72
CA HIS A 82 -11.93 12.20 -3.84
C HIS A 82 -12.91 11.15 -3.29
N LEU A 83 -12.44 9.97 -2.91
CA LEU A 83 -13.29 8.91 -2.39
C LEU A 83 -13.76 9.24 -0.97
N ARG A 84 -14.96 8.76 -0.63
CA ARG A 84 -15.47 8.83 0.74
C ARG A 84 -14.56 8.05 1.70
N PHE A 85 -14.50 8.51 2.94
CA PHE A 85 -13.65 7.95 3.98
C PHE A 85 -13.83 6.43 4.17
N ASP A 86 -15.07 5.95 4.21
CA ASP A 86 -15.39 4.53 4.38
C ASP A 86 -14.91 3.67 3.19
N VAL A 87 -14.94 4.22 1.98
CA VAL A 87 -14.42 3.56 0.77
C VAL A 87 -12.89 3.52 0.81
N GLN A 88 -12.25 4.60 1.24
CA GLN A 88 -10.80 4.68 1.42
C GLN A 88 -10.30 3.64 2.43
N GLU A 89 -10.96 3.50 3.58
CA GLU A 89 -10.59 2.48 4.58
C GLU A 89 -10.73 1.06 4.04
N LYS A 90 -11.81 0.75 3.31
CA LYS A 90 -11.98 -0.56 2.65
C LYS A 90 -10.83 -0.87 1.69
N ILE A 91 -10.36 0.12 0.94
CA ILE A 91 -9.21 -0.03 0.04
C ILE A 91 -7.93 -0.30 0.83
N PHE A 92 -7.67 0.41 1.93
CA PHE A 92 -6.51 0.12 2.76
C PHE A 92 -6.54 -1.28 3.35
N ILE A 93 -7.69 -1.72 3.89
CA ILE A 93 -7.86 -3.06 4.43
C ILE A 93 -7.59 -4.10 3.34
N HIS A 94 -8.10 -3.86 2.13
CA HIS A 94 -7.87 -4.70 0.98
C HIS A 94 -6.38 -4.80 0.63
N GLU A 95 -5.66 -3.68 0.51
CA GLU A 95 -4.22 -3.70 0.22
C GLU A 95 -3.41 -4.37 1.34
N LEU A 96 -3.75 -4.12 2.61
CA LEU A 96 -3.09 -4.76 3.76
C LEU A 96 -3.35 -6.28 3.80
N SER A 97 -4.48 -6.75 3.28
CA SER A 97 -4.82 -8.18 3.25
C SER A 97 -3.88 -9.00 2.37
N HIS A 98 -3.15 -8.35 1.45
CA HIS A 98 -2.11 -8.99 0.66
C HIS A 98 -0.84 -9.29 1.46
N ILE A 99 -0.66 -8.71 2.64
CA ILE A 99 0.47 -9.00 3.51
C ILE A 99 0.23 -10.36 4.21
N PRO A 100 1.12 -11.35 4.03
CA PRO A 100 0.95 -12.66 4.66
C PRO A 100 1.11 -12.57 6.19
N LYS A 101 0.44 -13.49 6.90
CA LYS A 101 0.46 -13.57 8.38
C LYS A 101 1.84 -13.79 9.01
N ASN A 102 2.83 -14.23 8.22
CA ASN A 102 4.22 -14.37 8.68
C ASN A 102 5.09 -13.13 8.39
N PHE A 103 4.53 -12.09 7.77
CA PHE A 103 5.21 -10.85 7.41
C PHE A 103 6.54 -11.06 6.66
N SER A 104 6.57 -12.05 5.76
CA SER A 104 7.78 -12.56 5.09
C SER A 104 8.39 -11.62 4.05
N GLY A 105 7.68 -10.58 3.62
CA GLY A 105 8.09 -9.74 2.48
C GLY A 105 7.61 -10.27 1.13
N SER A 106 6.69 -11.25 1.09
CA SER A 106 5.94 -11.60 -0.11
C SER A 106 4.56 -10.93 -0.12
N LEU A 107 3.85 -11.03 -1.24
CA LEU A 107 2.45 -10.63 -1.38
C LEU A 107 1.58 -11.85 -1.70
N LEU A 108 0.43 -11.96 -1.03
CA LEU A 108 -0.61 -12.92 -1.37
C LEU A 108 -1.35 -12.43 -2.61
N PRO A 109 -1.72 -13.30 -3.56
CA PRO A 109 -2.56 -12.91 -4.68
C PRO A 109 -3.97 -12.53 -4.19
N HIS A 110 -4.67 -11.75 -5.00
CA HIS A 110 -6.10 -11.48 -4.82
C HIS A 110 -6.89 -12.80 -4.71
N GLY A 111 -7.78 -12.88 -3.73
CA GLY A 111 -8.74 -13.99 -3.62
C GLY A 111 -8.43 -15.08 -2.59
N ARG A 112 -7.39 -14.94 -1.77
CA ARG A 112 -7.13 -15.88 -0.66
C ARG A 112 -7.49 -15.31 0.72
N MET A 113 -8.63 -14.65 0.85
CA MET A 113 -9.31 -14.62 2.16
C MET A 113 -9.77 -16.05 2.44
N ARG A 114 -9.00 -16.83 3.21
CA ARG A 114 -9.56 -17.99 3.90
C ARG A 114 -10.69 -17.44 4.75
N LYS A 115 -11.93 -17.84 4.45
CA LYS A 115 -13.09 -17.64 5.33
C LYS A 115 -12.63 -17.96 6.75
N LEU A 116 -12.71 -16.96 7.62
CA LEU A 116 -12.71 -17.18 9.07
C LEU A 116 -14.05 -17.81 9.44
#